data_AF-A0A0G0RGT8-F1
#
_entry.id   AF-A0A0G0RGT8-F1
#
_cell.length_a   1.000
_cell.length_b   1.000
_cell.length_c   1.000
_cell.angle_alpha   90.00
_cell.angle_beta   90.00
_cell.angle_gamma   90.00
#
_symmetry.space_group_name_H-M   'P 1'
#
loop_
_entity.id
_entity.type
_entity.pdbx_description
1 polymer ?
#
loop_
_entity_poly.entity_id
_entity_poly.type
_entity_poly.pdbx_seq_one_letter_code
_entity_poly.pdbx_strand_id
1 'polypeptide(L)'
;MISVSEQQLELFMSLFRGRADVYARRWEKDGRSGYSPAYEFNWDEFMTHKRRGGSMKDFENKKLIPLTKEIVKKHLLGQHVVGIYPILPDNTSCFIAADFDGENWLKDSKSFLQACGEVGLSAYLERSRSGNGGHVWIFFAESYP
;
A
#
# COMPACT_ATOMS: atom_id res chain seq x y z
N MET A 1 2.93 25.24 -4.60
CA MET A 1 2.69 24.36 -3.43
C MET A 1 1.86 23.19 -3.94
N ILE A 2 2.32 21.94 -3.82
CA ILE A 2 1.54 20.78 -4.28
C ILE A 2 0.31 20.69 -3.38
N SER A 3 -0.88 20.71 -3.97
CA SER A 3 -2.14 20.46 -3.29
C SER A 3 -2.80 19.22 -3.88
N VAL A 4 -3.49 18.47 -3.02
CA VAL A 4 -4.31 17.32 -3.43
C VAL A 4 -5.76 17.73 -3.27
N SER A 5 -6.53 17.69 -4.35
CA SER A 5 -7.96 18.01 -4.33
C SER A 5 -8.80 16.84 -3.79
N GLU A 6 -10.02 17.12 -3.36
CA GLU A 6 -10.97 16.06 -2.95
C GLU A 6 -11.24 15.06 -4.08
N GLN A 7 -11.36 15.54 -5.33
CA GLN A 7 -11.56 14.66 -6.49
C GLN A 7 -10.37 13.73 -6.72
N GLN A 8 -9.13 14.20 -6.51
CA GLN A 8 -7.95 13.35 -6.60
C GLN A 8 -7.89 12.31 -5.48
N LEU A 9 -8.28 12.68 -4.25
CA LEU A 9 -8.38 11.74 -3.13
C LEU A 9 -9.44 10.67 -3.39
N GLU A 10 -10.60 11.06 -3.86
CA GLU A 10 -11.70 10.15 -4.17
C GLU A 10 -11.34 9.19 -5.30
N LEU A 11 -10.69 9.68 -6.36
CA LEU A 11 -10.20 8.84 -7.43
C LEU A 11 -9.14 7.85 -6.93
N PHE A 12 -8.17 8.30 -6.13
CA PHE A 12 -7.14 7.41 -5.59
C PHE A 12 -7.75 6.30 -4.72
N MET A 13 -8.67 6.67 -3.82
CA MET A 13 -9.31 5.72 -2.91
C MET A 13 -10.32 4.79 -3.61
N SER A 14 -10.89 5.19 -4.76
CA SER A 14 -11.77 4.32 -5.55
C SER A 14 -11.01 3.28 -6.37
N LEU A 15 -9.77 3.59 -6.76
CA LEU A 15 -8.87 2.65 -7.44
C LEU A 15 -8.23 1.68 -6.44
N PHE A 16 -7.56 2.20 -5.42
CA PHE A 16 -6.85 1.39 -4.42
C PHE A 16 -7.78 0.97 -3.28
N ARG A 17 -8.78 0.14 -3.61
CA ARG A 17 -9.76 -0.41 -2.65
C ARG A 17 -9.25 -1.70 -2.00
N GLY A 18 -8.53 -1.55 -0.90
CA GLY A 18 -8.14 -2.64 -0.01
C GLY A 18 -8.82 -2.54 1.35
N ARG A 19 -8.21 -3.13 2.39
CA ARG A 19 -8.69 -2.99 3.77
C ARG A 19 -8.71 -1.54 4.22
N ALA A 20 -9.84 -1.10 4.77
CA ALA A 20 -10.02 0.25 5.31
C ALA A 20 -9.74 0.34 6.82
N ASP A 21 -9.74 -0.77 7.53
CA ASP A 21 -9.54 -0.84 8.98
C ASP A 21 -8.07 -0.73 9.40
N VAL A 22 -7.14 -0.86 8.45
CA VAL A 22 -5.70 -0.76 8.68
C VAL A 22 -4.94 -0.35 7.41
N TYR A 23 -3.82 0.36 7.59
CA TYR A 23 -2.81 0.55 6.56
C TYR A 23 -1.42 0.14 7.04
N ALA A 24 -0.52 -0.13 6.11
CA ALA A 24 0.88 -0.42 6.42
C ALA A 24 1.67 0.90 6.49
N ARG A 25 2.34 1.18 7.60
CA ARG A 25 3.23 2.33 7.74
C ARG A 25 4.64 1.93 7.35
N ARG A 26 5.29 2.70 6.47
CA ARG A 26 6.72 2.54 6.22
C ARG A 26 7.50 3.02 7.44
N TRP A 27 8.50 2.26 7.86
CA TRP A 27 9.49 2.67 8.86
C TRP A 27 10.89 2.52 8.29
N GLU A 28 11.81 3.32 8.81
CA GLU A 28 13.23 3.25 8.51
C GLU A 28 14.00 3.47 9.81
N LYS A 29 14.90 2.54 10.14
CA LYS A 29 15.67 2.53 11.37
C LYS A 29 16.98 1.78 11.15
N ASP A 30 18.09 2.39 11.55
CA ASP A 30 19.43 1.79 11.54
C ASP A 30 19.80 1.15 10.18
N GLY A 31 19.53 1.86 9.08
CA GLY A 31 19.79 1.40 7.71
C GLY A 31 18.84 0.32 7.19
N ARG A 32 17.89 -0.14 8.01
CA ARG A 32 16.82 -1.06 7.60
C ARG A 32 15.54 -0.27 7.35
N SER A 33 14.72 -0.75 6.42
CA SER A 33 13.38 -0.23 6.23
C SER A 33 12.39 -1.36 6.02
N GLY A 34 11.12 -1.08 6.26
CA GLY A 34 10.06 -2.05 6.08
C GLY A 34 8.69 -1.42 6.25
N TYR A 35 7.68 -2.28 6.23
CA TYR A 35 6.29 -1.91 6.46
C TYR A 35 5.74 -2.71 7.63
N SER A 36 4.91 -2.08 8.45
CA SER A 36 4.18 -2.75 9.53
C SER A 36 2.77 -2.16 9.66
N PRO A 37 1.80 -2.91 10.18
CA PRO A 37 0.46 -2.37 10.41
C PRO A 37 0.53 -1.12 11.30
N ALA A 38 -0.27 -0.11 10.98
CA ALA A 38 -0.39 1.07 11.81
C ALA A 38 -1.22 0.77 13.06
N TYR A 39 -0.61 0.98 14.22
CA TYR A 39 -1.23 0.75 15.52
C TYR A 39 -1.27 2.02 16.36
N GLU A 40 -2.36 2.18 17.11
CA GLU A 40 -2.47 3.06 18.26
C GLU A 40 -2.27 2.23 19.54
N PHE A 41 -1.42 2.71 20.44
CA PHE A 41 -1.09 2.02 21.70
C PHE A 41 -0.40 2.96 22.69
N ASN A 42 -0.37 2.58 23.97
CA ASN A 42 0.39 3.28 24.99
C ASN A 42 1.88 2.85 24.94
N TRP A 43 2.78 3.83 24.79
CA TRP A 43 4.22 3.56 24.64
C TRP A 43 4.86 2.95 25.90
N ASP A 44 4.47 3.40 27.10
CA ASP A 44 5.04 2.93 28.36
C ASP A 44 4.62 1.49 28.66
N GLU A 45 3.36 1.15 28.38
CA GLU A 45 2.87 -0.23 28.45
C GLU A 45 3.63 -1.14 27.48
N PHE A 46 3.76 -0.71 26.23
CA PHE A 46 4.50 -1.48 25.22
C PHE A 46 5.98 -1.67 25.60
N MET A 47 6.64 -0.63 26.11
CA MET A 47 8.03 -0.72 26.56
C MET A 47 8.19 -1.65 27.76
N THR A 48 7.21 -1.68 28.67
CA THR A 48 7.19 -2.63 29.79
C THR A 48 7.04 -4.07 29.31
N HIS A 49 6.10 -4.31 28.38
CA HIS A 49 5.91 -5.60 27.73
C HIS A 49 7.17 -6.06 26.97
N LYS A 50 7.79 -5.16 26.22
CA LYS A 50 9.02 -5.42 25.46
C LYS A 50 10.20 -5.77 26.37
N ARG A 51 10.34 -5.12 27.52
CA ARG A 51 11.38 -5.46 28.52
C ARG A 51 11.20 -6.86 29.10
N ARG A 52 10.00 -7.41 29.08
CA ARG A 52 9.68 -8.79 29.48
C ARG A 52 9.87 -9.81 28.35
N GLY A 53 10.40 -9.38 27.20
CA GLY A 53 10.64 -10.23 26.03
C GLY A 53 9.50 -10.22 25.00
N GLY A 54 8.44 -9.45 25.21
CA GLY A 54 7.33 -9.32 24.28
C GLY A 54 7.66 -8.53 23.01
N SER A 55 6.78 -8.62 22.02
CA SER A 55 6.90 -7.96 20.72
C SER A 55 5.63 -7.19 20.35
N MET A 56 5.66 -6.41 19.27
CA MET A 56 4.44 -5.75 18.79
C MET A 56 3.40 -6.77 18.28
N LYS A 57 3.82 -7.98 17.91
CA LYS A 57 2.93 -9.04 17.41
C LYS A 57 2.03 -9.56 18.53
N ASP A 58 2.58 -9.82 19.70
CA ASP A 58 1.90 -10.41 20.87
C ASP A 58 1.40 -9.38 21.89
N PHE A 59 1.66 -8.08 21.69
CA PHE A 59 1.11 -7.03 22.54
C PHE A 59 -0.40 -6.84 22.31
N GLU A 60 -1.24 -7.11 23.32
CA GLU A 60 -2.70 -7.09 23.18
C GLU A 60 -3.31 -5.68 23.20
N ASN A 61 -2.69 -4.74 23.94
CA ASN A 61 -3.19 -3.37 24.11
C ASN A 61 -2.85 -2.46 22.90
N LYS A 62 -3.15 -2.92 21.69
CA LYS A 62 -2.98 -2.17 20.44
C LYS A 62 -4.27 -2.16 19.62
N LYS A 63 -4.55 -1.03 18.97
CA LYS A 63 -5.70 -0.86 18.06
C LYS A 63 -5.21 -0.56 16.67
N LEU A 64 -5.87 -1.13 15.65
CA LEU A 64 -5.59 -0.80 14.26
C LEU A 64 -6.03 0.63 13.96
N ILE A 65 -5.22 1.36 13.19
CA ILE A 65 -5.58 2.70 12.73
C ILE A 65 -6.17 2.60 11.32
N PRO A 66 -7.40 3.05 11.09
CA PRO A 66 -8.05 2.97 9.79
C PRO A 66 -7.36 3.85 8.74
N LEU A 67 -7.42 3.43 7.47
CA LEU A 67 -6.95 4.22 6.34
C LEU A 67 -7.97 5.32 6.01
N THR A 68 -7.66 6.56 6.39
CA THR A 68 -8.55 7.72 6.17
C THR A 68 -8.09 8.59 4.99
N LYS A 69 -9.00 9.42 4.45
CA LYS A 69 -8.67 10.46 3.45
C LYS A 69 -7.46 11.31 3.85
N GLU A 70 -7.37 11.68 5.13
CA GLU A 70 -6.26 12.48 5.64
C GLU A 70 -4.92 11.72 5.61
N ILE A 71 -4.94 10.41 5.89
CA ILE A 71 -3.74 9.58 5.80
C ILE A 71 -3.28 9.43 4.34
N VAL A 72 -4.23 9.22 3.41
CA VAL A 72 -3.96 9.18 1.97
C VAL A 72 -3.43 10.52 1.47
N LYS A 73 -4.02 11.64 1.90
CA LYS A 73 -3.56 12.99 1.54
C LYS A 73 -2.11 13.23 1.95
N LYS A 74 -1.78 12.93 3.21
CA LYS A 74 -0.40 13.02 3.70
C LYS A 74 0.56 12.10 2.95
N HIS A 75 0.08 10.93 2.49
CA HIS A 75 0.86 10.05 1.62
C HIS A 75 1.16 10.67 0.26
N LEU A 76 0.15 11.17 -0.43
CA LEU A 76 0.29 11.81 -1.75
C LEU A 76 1.13 13.10 -1.70
N LEU A 77 1.14 13.79 -0.56
CA LEU A 77 2.02 14.94 -0.31
C LEU A 77 3.46 14.54 0.08
N GLY A 78 3.77 13.25 0.18
CA GLY A 78 5.09 12.76 0.54
C GLY A 78 5.46 12.91 2.02
N GLN A 79 4.52 13.24 2.90
CA GLN A 79 4.78 13.44 4.33
C GLN A 79 5.04 12.11 5.06
N HIS A 80 4.37 11.04 4.62
CA HIS A 80 4.65 9.68 5.06
C HIS A 80 4.37 8.68 3.95
N VAL A 81 5.01 7.51 3.98
CA VAL A 81 4.74 6.44 3.00
C VAL A 81 3.85 5.39 3.64
N VAL A 82 2.71 5.12 3.01
CA VAL A 82 1.78 4.07 3.43
C VAL A 82 1.68 2.99 2.35
N GLY A 83 1.44 1.76 2.78
CA GLY A 83 1.02 0.65 1.94
C GLY A 83 -0.41 0.27 2.26
N ILE A 84 -1.06 -0.39 1.31
CA ILE A 84 -2.41 -0.92 1.44
C ILE A 84 -2.37 -2.44 1.56
N TYR A 85 -3.32 -3.02 2.28
CA TYR A 85 -3.56 -4.46 2.29
C TYR A 85 -4.63 -4.79 1.24
N PRO A 86 -4.26 -5.36 0.08
CA PRO A 86 -5.18 -5.52 -1.05
C PRO A 86 -6.22 -6.62 -0.84
N ILE A 87 -5.87 -7.68 -0.10
CA ILE A 87 -6.76 -8.81 0.19
C ILE A 87 -7.75 -8.41 1.28
N LEU A 88 -9.04 -8.49 0.95
CA LEU A 88 -10.17 -8.22 1.84
C LEU A 88 -10.44 -9.41 2.78
N PRO A 89 -11.22 -9.23 3.87
CA PRO A 89 -11.49 -10.29 4.84
C PRO A 89 -12.18 -11.54 4.27
N ASP A 90 -12.87 -11.40 3.13
CA ASP A 90 -13.52 -12.49 2.39
C ASP A 90 -12.60 -13.15 1.35
N ASN A 91 -11.29 -12.84 1.38
CA ASN A 91 -10.26 -13.27 0.44
C ASN A 91 -10.42 -12.77 -1.00
N THR A 92 -11.17 -11.69 -1.23
CA THR A 92 -11.25 -11.03 -2.54
C THR A 92 -10.30 -9.82 -2.64
N SER A 93 -10.10 -9.28 -3.84
CA SER A 93 -9.32 -8.05 -4.08
C SER A 93 -9.96 -7.18 -5.16
N CYS A 94 -9.87 -5.85 -5.04
CA CYS A 94 -10.36 -4.92 -6.06
C CYS A 94 -9.33 -4.60 -7.16
N PHE A 95 -8.11 -5.10 -7.03
CA PHE A 95 -7.05 -4.90 -8.03
C PHE A 95 -5.97 -5.98 -7.91
N ILE A 96 -5.17 -6.10 -8.97
CA ILE A 96 -3.92 -6.85 -8.97
C ILE A 96 -2.77 -5.95 -9.41
N ALA A 97 -1.56 -6.33 -8.99
CA ALA A 97 -0.32 -5.68 -9.39
C ALA A 97 0.65 -6.74 -9.89
N ALA A 98 1.27 -6.49 -11.04
CA ALA A 98 2.45 -7.21 -11.50
C ALA A 98 3.67 -6.33 -11.26
N ASP A 99 4.63 -6.83 -10.50
CA ASP A 99 5.88 -6.13 -10.17
C ASP A 99 6.98 -6.49 -11.16
N PHE A 100 7.57 -5.48 -11.79
CA PHE A 100 8.64 -5.61 -12.77
C PHE A 100 9.90 -4.95 -12.24
N ASP A 101 10.94 -5.76 -12.07
CA ASP A 101 12.27 -5.34 -11.61
C ASP A 101 13.36 -5.76 -12.62
N GLY A 102 14.58 -5.27 -12.40
CA GLY A 102 15.76 -5.64 -13.17
C GLY A 102 15.99 -4.77 -14.41
N GLU A 103 17.03 -5.09 -15.17
CA GLU A 103 17.52 -4.22 -16.26
C GLU A 103 16.48 -3.97 -17.37
N ASN A 104 15.58 -4.93 -17.60
CA ASN A 104 14.60 -4.89 -18.69
C ASN A 104 13.17 -4.55 -18.22
N TRP A 105 12.98 -4.11 -16.96
CA TRP A 105 11.64 -3.89 -16.37
C TRP A 105 10.70 -3.07 -17.27
N LEU A 106 11.23 -2.04 -17.95
CA LEU A 106 10.43 -1.17 -18.80
C LEU A 106 9.97 -1.85 -20.09
N LYS A 107 10.80 -2.72 -20.66
CA LYS A 107 10.46 -3.50 -21.85
C LYS A 107 9.45 -4.58 -21.50
N ASP A 108 9.67 -5.27 -20.39
CA ASP A 108 8.83 -6.38 -19.94
C ASP A 108 7.44 -5.87 -19.51
N SER A 109 7.39 -4.78 -18.73
CA SER A 109 6.12 -4.15 -18.34
C SER A 109 5.31 -3.63 -19.54
N LYS A 110 5.96 -3.06 -20.56
CA LYS A 110 5.28 -2.66 -21.81
C LYS A 110 4.75 -3.85 -22.61
N SER A 111 5.51 -4.94 -22.65
CA SER A 111 5.06 -6.17 -23.33
C SER A 111 3.85 -6.78 -22.60
N PHE A 112 3.86 -6.76 -21.27
CA PHE A 112 2.72 -7.15 -20.46
C PHE A 112 1.50 -6.25 -20.67
N LEU A 113 1.68 -4.92 -20.71
CA LEU A 113 0.61 -3.98 -21.04
C LEU A 113 -0.02 -4.27 -22.41
N GLN A 114 0.80 -4.58 -23.42
CA GLN A 114 0.30 -4.95 -24.75
C GLN A 114 -0.53 -6.24 -24.67
N ALA A 115 -0.03 -7.29 -24.01
CA ALA A 115 -0.74 -8.55 -23.86
C ALA A 115 -2.07 -8.37 -23.10
N CYS A 116 -2.12 -7.51 -22.07
CA CYS A 116 -3.38 -7.13 -21.41
C CYS A 116 -4.36 -6.50 -22.40
N GLY A 117 -3.90 -5.57 -23.24
CA GLY A 117 -4.74 -4.92 -24.25
C GLY A 117 -5.27 -5.90 -25.29
N GLU A 118 -4.47 -6.88 -25.72
CA GLU A 118 -4.86 -7.92 -26.68
C GLU A 118 -6.01 -8.81 -26.18
N VAL A 119 -6.13 -8.99 -24.86
CA VAL A 119 -7.25 -9.71 -24.22
C VAL A 119 -8.35 -8.78 -23.69
N GLY A 120 -8.29 -7.49 -23.99
CA GLY A 120 -9.31 -6.50 -23.61
C GLY A 120 -9.23 -6.01 -22.16
N LEU A 121 -8.11 -6.23 -21.46
CA LEU A 121 -7.90 -5.74 -20.09
C LEU A 121 -7.28 -4.33 -20.09
N SER A 122 -7.83 -3.46 -19.24
CA SER A 122 -7.25 -2.14 -18.97
C SER A 122 -6.18 -2.26 -17.87
N ALA A 123 -4.95 -1.89 -18.21
CA ALA A 123 -3.79 -1.97 -17.32
C ALA A 123 -2.98 -0.66 -17.32
N TYR A 124 -2.36 -0.33 -16.19
CA TYR A 124 -1.72 0.97 -15.98
C TYR A 124 -0.32 0.80 -15.38
N LEU A 125 0.71 1.34 -16.03
CA LEU A 125 2.08 1.27 -15.54
C LEU A 125 2.41 2.47 -14.63
N GLU A 126 2.89 2.16 -13.43
CA GLU A 126 3.46 3.09 -12.47
C GLU A 126 4.96 2.80 -12.34
N ARG A 127 5.82 3.82 -12.40
CA ARG A 127 7.25 3.63 -12.11
C ARG A 127 7.46 3.51 -10.61
N SER A 128 8.25 2.54 -10.19
CA SER A 128 8.52 2.31 -8.76
C SER A 128 9.34 3.45 -8.16
N ARG A 129 9.33 3.55 -6.82
CA ARG A 129 10.05 4.59 -6.08
C ARG A 129 11.57 4.53 -6.27
N SER A 130 12.14 3.34 -6.49
CA SER A 130 13.59 3.19 -6.75
C SER A 130 13.98 3.79 -8.11
N GLY A 131 13.01 3.95 -9.00
CA GLY A 131 13.21 4.33 -10.39
C GLY A 131 13.72 3.19 -11.28
N ASN A 132 14.01 2.02 -10.71
CA ASN A 132 14.62 0.86 -11.39
C ASN A 132 13.65 -0.31 -11.57
N GLY A 133 12.35 -0.03 -11.47
CA GLY A 133 11.27 -1.00 -11.65
C GLY A 133 9.95 -0.28 -11.91
N GLY A 134 8.88 -1.05 -12.00
CA GLY A 134 7.53 -0.52 -12.15
C GLY A 134 6.46 -1.57 -11.85
N HIS A 135 5.30 -1.08 -11.43
CA HIS A 135 4.13 -1.91 -11.20
C HIS A 135 3.13 -1.71 -12.33
N VAL A 136 2.60 -2.80 -12.86
CA VAL A 136 1.42 -2.75 -13.75
C VAL A 136 0.19 -3.09 -12.92
N TRP A 137 -0.74 -2.14 -12.84
CA TRP A 137 -1.98 -2.23 -12.08
C TRP A 137 -3.16 -2.57 -12.99
N ILE A 138 -4.03 -3.48 -12.54
CA ILE A 138 -5.33 -3.76 -13.14
C ILE A 138 -6.38 -3.60 -12.05
N PHE A 139 -7.38 -2.76 -12.29
CA PHE A 139 -8.45 -2.44 -11.34
C PHE A 139 -9.76 -3.08 -11.77
N PHE A 140 -10.50 -3.60 -10.80
CA PHE A 140 -11.80 -4.23 -11.03
C PHE A 140 -12.93 -3.32 -10.52
N ALA A 141 -14.08 -3.37 -11.20
CA ALA A 141 -15.29 -2.67 -10.75
C ALA A 141 -15.84 -3.27 -9.45
N GLU A 142 -15.80 -4.59 -9.35
CA GLU A 142 -16.20 -5.39 -8.19
C GLU A 142 -15.00 -6.24 -7.72
N SER A 143 -15.00 -6.65 -6.46
CA SER A 143 -13.92 -7.46 -5.91
C SER A 143 -13.87 -8.84 -6.57
N TYR A 144 -12.66 -9.26 -6.94
CA TYR A 144 -12.40 -10.53 -7.62
C TYR A 144 -11.76 -11.54 -6.64
N PRO A 145 -12.16 -12.83 -6.65
CA PRO A 145 -11.57 -13.87 -5.80
C PRO A 145 -10.09 -14.20 -6.08
#